data_AF-A0A3N5L683-F1
#
_entry.id   AF-A0A3N5L683-F1
#
_cell.length_a   1.000
_cell.length_b   1.000
_cell.length_c   1.000
_cell.angle_alpha   90.00
_cell.angle_beta   90.00
_cell.angle_gamma   90.00
#
_symmetry.space_group_name_H-M   'P 1'
#
loop_
_entity.id
_entity.type
_entity.pdbx_description
1 polymer ?
#
loop_
_entity_poly.entity_id
_entity_poly.type
_entity_poly.pdbx_seq_one_letter_code
_entity_poly.pdbx_strand_id
1 'polypeptide(L)'
;MKNMEFDKSLEFAVILAWRDLVAGDQLLSARVEYESRRGMPVDLVTVWTFRSWGYQDRVCDYWTSASPAHPMGVRFSNNYHSDRLTTALDFIMKNQDQFPRPADAWRPHFVLVQPPLAELVAQAAAWMAEIQAAAKPAAGTPAKGGRLASSRHGSNGAASGPRITTITANGSCVADRSGFPGGPWCR
;
A
#
# COMPACT_ATOMS: atom_id res chain seq x y z
N MET A 1 17.09 4.62 -12.00
CA MET A 1 16.34 5.33 -10.95
C MET A 1 17.29 6.36 -10.37
N LYS A 2 16.95 7.66 -10.40
CA LYS A 2 17.75 8.67 -9.67
C LYS A 2 17.81 8.25 -8.20
N ASN A 3 18.95 8.47 -7.54
CA ASN A 3 19.15 8.17 -6.13
C ASN A 3 18.15 9.02 -5.32
N MET A 4 17.03 8.44 -4.90
CA MET A 4 15.96 9.11 -4.18
C MET A 4 16.17 8.88 -2.69
N GLU A 5 16.26 9.94 -1.90
CA GLU A 5 16.37 9.80 -0.44
C GLU A 5 15.04 9.32 0.16
N PHE A 6 15.13 8.62 1.29
CA PHE A 6 13.95 8.07 1.98
C PHE A 6 12.95 9.19 2.33
N ASP A 7 13.43 10.30 2.87
CA ASP A 7 12.59 11.45 3.22
C ASP A 7 11.89 12.04 2.00
N LYS A 8 12.59 12.14 0.87
CA LYS A 8 12.03 12.64 -0.39
C LYS A 8 10.96 11.71 -0.95
N SER A 9 11.15 10.40 -0.79
CA SER A 9 10.14 9.40 -1.18
C SER A 9 8.86 9.51 -0.36
N LEU A 10 8.98 9.73 0.96
CA LEU A 10 7.83 9.97 1.85
C LEU A 10 7.12 11.29 1.52
N GLU A 11 7.88 12.35 1.24
CA GLU A 11 7.33 13.62 0.74
C GLU A 11 6.48 13.38 -0.51
N PHE A 12 7.02 12.65 -1.51
CA PHE A 12 6.32 12.35 -2.75
C PHE A 12 5.07 11.50 -2.53
N ALA A 13 5.08 10.53 -1.61
CA ALA A 13 3.90 9.75 -1.26
C ALA A 13 2.75 10.66 -0.76
N VAL A 14 3.06 11.62 0.09
CA VAL A 14 2.08 12.59 0.61
C VAL A 14 1.62 13.55 -0.50
N ILE A 15 2.53 14.04 -1.34
CA ILE A 15 2.18 14.91 -2.48
C ILE A 15 1.21 14.20 -3.44
N LEU A 16 1.43 12.93 -3.73
CA LEU A 16 0.56 12.13 -4.59
C LEU A 16 -0.86 11.98 -4.04
N ALA A 17 -0.95 11.86 -2.71
CA ALA A 17 -2.18 11.72 -1.97
C ALA A 17 -2.81 13.05 -1.56
N TRP A 18 -2.18 14.20 -1.83
CA TRP A 18 -2.57 15.49 -1.27
C TRP A 18 -4.05 15.82 -1.46
N ARG A 19 -4.60 15.52 -2.63
CA ARG A 19 -6.02 15.75 -2.93
C ARG A 19 -6.97 14.94 -2.05
N ASP A 20 -6.55 13.73 -1.65
CA ASP A 20 -7.33 12.84 -0.79
C ASP A 20 -7.26 13.29 0.68
N LEU A 21 -6.21 14.03 1.06
CA LEU A 21 -5.99 14.55 2.41
C LEU A 21 -6.74 15.87 2.68
N VAL A 22 -7.10 16.63 1.64
CA VAL A 22 -7.70 17.99 1.74
C VAL A 22 -9.24 17.93 1.88
N ALA A 23 -9.81 16.85 2.42
CA ALA A 23 -11.26 16.73 2.53
C ALA A 23 -11.84 17.73 3.56
N GLY A 24 -12.54 18.76 3.08
CA GLY A 24 -13.31 19.71 3.88
C GLY A 24 -12.57 21.01 4.20
N ASP A 25 -11.70 20.98 5.21
CA ASP A 25 -10.97 22.15 5.70
C ASP A 25 -9.66 22.39 4.93
N GLN A 26 -9.22 23.64 4.90
CA GLN A 26 -7.95 24.03 4.30
C GLN A 26 -6.78 23.37 5.05
N LEU A 27 -6.28 22.27 4.48
CA LEU A 27 -5.06 21.61 4.93
C LEU A 27 -3.88 22.58 4.81
N LEU A 28 -3.20 22.86 5.92
CA LEU A 28 -2.06 23.76 5.95
C LEU A 28 -0.77 23.03 5.63
N SER A 29 -0.58 21.84 6.22
CA SER A 29 0.59 21.01 5.98
C SER A 29 0.31 19.56 6.38
N ALA A 30 1.16 18.64 5.94
CA ALA A 30 1.19 17.28 6.44
C ALA A 30 2.57 16.97 7.02
N ARG A 31 2.64 16.12 8.04
CA ARG A 31 3.88 15.63 8.63
C ARG A 31 3.92 14.12 8.53
N VAL A 32 5.03 13.59 8.05
CA VAL A 32 5.31 12.17 8.08
C VAL A 32 6.32 11.95 9.18
N GLU A 33 5.98 11.16 10.19
CA GLU A 33 6.90 10.71 11.23
C GLU A 33 7.29 9.28 10.94
N TYR A 34 8.54 8.93 11.24
CA TYR A 34 8.96 7.54 11.15
C TYR A 34 9.95 7.17 12.24
N GLU A 35 9.89 5.91 12.65
CA GLU A 35 10.71 5.37 13.72
C GLU A 35 11.59 4.23 13.19
N SER A 36 12.88 4.32 13.49
CA SER A 36 13.82 3.23 13.21
C SER A 36 14.67 2.94 14.45
N ARG A 37 14.93 1.66 14.69
CA ARG A 37 15.97 1.26 15.65
C ARG A 37 17.33 1.38 14.97
N ARG A 38 18.38 1.67 15.73
CA ARG A 38 19.73 1.84 15.20
C ARG A 38 20.16 0.64 14.35
N GLY A 39 20.49 0.88 13.08
CA GLY A 39 20.90 -0.15 12.13
C GLY A 39 19.76 -1.00 11.56
N MET A 40 18.51 -0.71 11.91
CA MET A 40 17.34 -1.46 11.46
C MET A 40 16.56 -0.67 10.39
N PRO A 41 15.77 -1.36 9.55
CA PRO A 41 14.74 -0.71 8.74
C PRO A 41 13.74 0.07 9.60
N VAL A 42 13.08 1.05 8.99
CA VAL A 42 11.92 1.74 9.57
C VAL A 42 10.81 0.71 9.77
N ASP A 43 10.23 0.66 10.97
CA ASP A 43 9.15 -0.28 11.30
C ASP A 43 7.76 0.39 11.23
N LEU A 44 7.71 1.67 11.61
CA LEU A 44 6.50 2.47 11.65
C LEU A 44 6.68 3.79 10.88
N VAL A 45 5.69 4.12 10.07
CA VAL A 45 5.47 5.46 9.53
C VAL A 45 4.09 5.94 9.96
N THR A 46 3.99 7.16 10.50
CA THR A 46 2.73 7.80 10.84
C THR A 46 2.57 9.08 10.01
N VAL A 47 1.43 9.23 9.33
CA VAL A 47 1.10 10.43 8.57
C VAL A 47 0.08 11.26 9.34
N TRP A 48 0.39 12.54 9.49
CA TRP A 48 -0.42 13.54 10.16
C TRP A 48 -0.77 14.68 9.22
N THR A 49 -1.93 15.28 9.42
CA THR A 49 -2.36 16.51 8.74
C THR A 49 -2.57 17.62 9.75
N PHE A 50 -2.13 18.82 9.41
CA PHE A 50 -2.34 20.04 10.18
C PHE A 50 -3.37 20.92 9.50
N ARG A 51 -4.46 21.18 10.20
CA ARG A 51 -5.51 22.09 9.75
C ARG A 51 -5.33 23.47 10.38
N SER A 52 -6.14 24.41 9.92
CA SER A 52 -6.32 25.69 10.59
C SER A 52 -6.70 25.48 12.06
N TRP A 53 -6.44 26.51 12.90
CA TRP A 53 -6.71 26.48 14.34
C TRP A 53 -5.88 25.49 15.17
N GLY A 54 -4.81 24.92 14.60
CA GLY A 54 -3.87 24.06 15.31
C GLY A 54 -4.36 22.62 15.50
N TYR A 55 -5.46 22.24 14.86
CA TYR A 55 -5.91 20.84 14.86
C TYR A 55 -4.95 19.97 14.06
N GLN A 56 -4.63 18.81 14.64
CA GLN A 56 -3.83 17.79 14.00
C GLN A 56 -4.63 16.48 13.96
N ASP A 57 -4.79 15.92 12.77
CA ASP A 57 -5.43 14.63 12.58
C ASP A 57 -4.42 13.58 12.15
N ARG A 58 -4.54 12.38 12.73
CA ARG A 58 -3.84 11.21 12.23
C ARG A 58 -4.53 10.74 10.96
N VAL A 59 -3.80 10.64 9.86
CA VAL A 59 -4.28 10.13 8.58
C VAL A 59 -4.19 8.62 8.56
N CYS A 60 -2.98 8.09 8.75
CA CYS A 60 -2.73 6.66 8.72
C CYS A 60 -1.42 6.28 9.39
N ASP A 61 -1.33 4.99 9.70
CA ASP A 61 -0.09 4.30 10.06
C ASP A 61 0.29 3.32 8.98
N TYR A 62 1.59 3.12 8.80
CA TYR A 62 2.15 2.00 8.06
C TYR A 62 3.02 1.17 8.98
N TRP A 63 2.75 -0.12 9.08
CA TRP A 63 3.56 -1.08 9.83
C TRP A 63 4.26 -2.07 8.89
N THR A 64 5.57 -2.24 9.03
CA THR A 64 6.31 -3.24 8.22
C THR A 64 6.11 -4.68 8.69
N SER A 65 5.68 -4.85 9.94
CA SER A 65 5.44 -6.14 10.56
C SER A 65 4.02 -6.20 11.14
N ALA A 66 3.42 -7.39 11.12
CA ALA A 66 2.14 -7.63 11.77
C ALA A 66 2.36 -7.97 13.25
N SER A 67 1.48 -7.48 14.12
CA SER A 67 1.43 -7.86 15.52
C SER A 67 -0.04 -8.06 15.95
N PRO A 68 -0.31 -8.63 17.13
CA PRO A 68 -1.68 -8.68 17.66
C PRO A 68 -2.36 -7.30 17.79
N ALA A 69 -1.58 -6.21 17.88
CA ALA A 69 -2.10 -4.85 18.01
C ALA A 69 -2.39 -4.18 16.65
N HIS A 70 -1.73 -4.60 15.57
CA HIS A 70 -1.86 -3.97 14.25
C HIS A 70 -1.58 -4.94 13.09
N PRO A 71 -2.33 -4.84 11.99
CA PRO A 71 -1.94 -5.52 10.76
C PRO A 71 -0.68 -4.88 10.17
N MET A 72 0.02 -5.65 9.33
CA MET A 72 1.06 -5.12 8.44
C MET A 72 0.41 -4.27 7.33
N GLY A 73 1.10 -3.22 6.89
CA GLY A 73 0.64 -2.30 5.85
C GLY A 73 -0.06 -1.07 6.41
N VAL A 74 -0.85 -0.41 5.55
CA VAL A 74 -1.54 0.84 5.89
C VAL A 74 -2.79 0.60 6.72
N ARG A 75 -2.96 1.39 7.78
CA ARG A 75 -4.20 1.53 8.54
C ARG A 75 -4.60 3.01 8.61
N PHE A 76 -5.69 3.37 7.94
CA PHE A 76 -6.23 4.72 8.01
C PHE A 76 -7.02 4.97 9.30
N SER A 77 -7.09 6.24 9.68
CA SER A 77 -7.83 6.78 10.82
C SER A 77 -8.73 7.94 10.36
N ASN A 78 -9.65 8.40 11.21
CA ASN A 78 -10.44 9.62 10.98
C ASN A 78 -11.17 9.70 9.62
N ASN A 79 -11.65 8.57 9.11
CA ASN A 79 -12.28 8.43 7.79
C ASN A 79 -11.41 8.82 6.59
N TYR A 80 -10.10 9.00 6.79
CA TYR A 80 -9.17 9.15 5.67
C TYR A 80 -9.10 7.86 4.85
N HIS A 81 -8.85 8.02 3.56
CA HIS A 81 -8.56 6.92 2.66
C HIS A 81 -7.81 7.45 1.45
N SER A 82 -6.78 6.74 0.99
CA SER A 82 -6.06 7.06 -0.24
C SER A 82 -5.36 5.83 -0.81
N ASP A 83 -5.78 5.39 -1.99
CA ASP A 83 -5.11 4.31 -2.73
C ASP A 83 -3.69 4.71 -3.15
N ARG A 84 -3.51 6.00 -3.45
CA ARG A 84 -2.21 6.57 -3.84
C ARG A 84 -1.24 6.53 -2.69
N LEU A 85 -1.67 6.98 -1.51
CA LEU A 85 -0.84 6.92 -0.31
C LEU A 85 -0.51 5.48 0.04
N THR A 86 -1.50 4.59 -0.03
CA THR A 86 -1.32 3.17 0.25
C THR A 86 -0.25 2.56 -0.65
N THR A 87 -0.40 2.72 -1.97
CA THR A 87 0.52 2.17 -2.96
C THR A 87 1.94 2.74 -2.80
N ALA A 88 2.05 4.04 -2.60
CA ALA A 88 3.35 4.70 -2.45
C ALA A 88 4.08 4.26 -1.17
N LEU A 89 3.38 4.26 -0.03
CA LEU A 89 3.97 3.79 1.23
C LEU A 89 4.34 2.31 1.17
N ASP A 90 3.50 1.46 0.57
CA ASP A 90 3.83 0.04 0.37
C ASP A 90 5.12 -0.14 -0.43
N PHE A 91 5.29 0.64 -1.49
CA PHE A 91 6.50 0.58 -2.30
C PHE A 91 7.72 1.03 -1.51
N ILE A 92 7.65 2.20 -0.86
CA ILE A 92 8.77 2.76 -0.09
C ILE A 92 9.20 1.80 1.01
N MET A 93 8.23 1.32 1.79
CA MET A 93 8.49 0.53 3.00
C MET A 93 8.96 -0.90 2.70
N LYS A 94 8.65 -1.44 1.52
CA LYS A 94 9.16 -2.75 1.05
C LYS A 94 10.52 -2.67 0.36
N ASN A 95 10.96 -1.48 -0.04
CA ASN A 95 12.20 -1.27 -0.81
C ASN A 95 13.14 -0.28 -0.10
N GLN A 96 13.16 -0.28 1.24
CA GLN A 96 13.92 0.71 2.04
C GLN A 96 15.43 0.71 1.76
N ASP A 97 15.97 -0.41 1.29
CA ASP A 97 17.37 -0.57 0.87
C ASP A 97 17.72 0.24 -0.38
N GLN A 98 16.73 0.63 -1.18
CA GLN A 98 16.91 1.46 -2.38
C GLN A 98 16.90 2.96 -2.08
N PHE A 99 16.54 3.36 -0.85
CA PHE A 99 16.46 4.75 -0.44
C PHE A 99 17.56 5.05 0.58
N PRO A 100 18.62 5.81 0.23
CA PRO A 100 19.58 6.26 1.22
C PRO A 100 18.90 6.99 2.37
N ARG A 101 19.36 6.68 3.59
CA ARG A 101 18.93 7.31 4.84
C ARG A 101 20.09 8.04 5.50
N PRO A 102 19.82 9.16 6.21
CA PRO A 102 20.82 9.79 7.07
C PRO A 102 21.38 8.80 8.10
N ALA A 103 22.67 8.91 8.42
CA ALA A 103 23.34 8.03 9.39
C ALA A 103 22.74 8.13 10.81
N ASP A 104 22.04 9.22 11.11
CA ASP A 104 21.38 9.53 12.37
C ASP A 104 19.86 9.28 12.36
N ALA A 105 19.33 8.59 11.34
CA ALA A 105 17.91 8.23 11.19
C ALA A 105 17.32 7.33 12.31
N TRP A 106 18.12 6.97 13.32
CA TRP A 106 17.67 6.30 14.55
C TRP A 106 17.01 7.25 15.55
N ARG A 107 17.13 8.57 15.35
CA ARG A 107 16.39 9.58 16.11
C ARG A 107 14.99 9.75 15.52
N PRO A 108 13.99 10.21 16.30
CA PRO A 108 12.70 10.59 15.75
C PRO A 108 12.90 11.57 14.58
N HIS A 109 12.47 11.15 13.40
CA HIS A 109 12.64 11.92 12.19
C HIS A 109 11.27 12.22 11.59
N PHE A 110 11.14 13.40 11.00
CA PHE A 110 9.91 13.77 10.34
C PHE A 110 10.16 14.58 9.08
N VAL A 111 9.25 14.42 8.12
CA VAL A 111 9.20 15.19 6.88
C VAL A 111 7.98 16.09 6.94
N LEU A 112 8.18 17.39 6.81
CA LEU A 112 7.09 18.37 6.73
C LEU A 112 6.78 18.68 5.26
N VAL A 113 5.53 18.45 4.86
CA VAL A 113 5.04 18.64 3.49
C VAL A 113 4.06 19.82 3.48
N GLN A 114 4.40 20.85 2.73
CA GLN A 114 3.55 22.02 2.49
C GLN A 114 2.63 21.77 1.29
N PRO A 115 1.61 22.61 1.06
CA PRO A 115 0.75 22.50 -0.12
C PRO A 115 1.62 22.45 -1.39
N PRO A 116 1.53 21.37 -2.18
CA PRO A 116 2.51 21.11 -3.21
C PRO A 116 2.32 22.03 -4.41
N LEU A 117 3.44 22.48 -4.97
CA LEU A 117 3.45 23.17 -6.25
C LEU A 117 3.17 22.18 -7.40
N ALA A 118 2.58 22.68 -8.49
CA ALA A 118 2.23 21.85 -9.66
C ALA A 118 3.43 21.07 -10.22
N GLU A 119 4.63 21.64 -10.18
CA GLU A 119 5.86 20.98 -10.62
C GLU A 119 6.19 19.75 -9.76
N LEU A 120 6.11 19.87 -8.42
CA LEU A 120 6.38 18.76 -7.51
C LEU A 120 5.32 17.65 -7.66
N VAL A 121 4.06 18.02 -7.90
CA VAL A 121 3.02 17.05 -8.23
C VAL A 121 3.36 16.27 -9.50
N ALA A 122 3.82 16.96 -10.55
CA ALA A 122 4.22 16.31 -11.79
C ALA A 122 5.46 15.40 -11.60
N GLN A 123 6.45 15.84 -10.81
CA GLN A 123 7.63 15.03 -10.50
C GLN A 123 7.27 13.78 -9.69
N ALA A 124 6.44 13.91 -8.66
CA ALA A 124 5.99 12.78 -7.85
C ALA A 124 5.17 11.78 -8.67
N ALA A 125 4.31 12.28 -9.58
CA ALA A 125 3.54 11.45 -10.51
C ALA A 125 4.45 10.70 -11.50
N ALA A 126 5.45 11.37 -12.08
CA ALA A 126 6.42 10.74 -12.97
C ALA A 126 7.22 9.64 -12.24
N TRP A 127 7.69 9.92 -11.02
CA TRP A 127 8.37 8.94 -10.18
C TRP A 127 7.53 7.69 -9.92
N MET A 128 6.26 7.85 -9.54
CA MET A 128 5.38 6.70 -9.27
C MET A 128 5.05 5.92 -10.55
N ALA A 129 4.92 6.60 -11.70
CA ALA A 129 4.72 5.95 -12.99
C ALA A 129 5.94 5.11 -13.41
N GLU A 130 7.17 5.61 -13.18
CA GLU A 130 8.40 4.85 -13.42
C GLU A 130 8.45 3.58 -12.57
N ILE A 131 8.09 3.67 -11.28
CA ILE A 131 8.01 2.52 -10.37
C ILE A 131 7.01 1.48 -10.88
N GLN A 132 5.80 1.92 -11.25
CA GLN A 132 4.76 1.01 -11.73
C GLN A 132 5.13 0.37 -13.07
N ALA A 133 5.81 1.10 -13.95
CA ALA A 133 6.33 0.57 -15.20
C ALA A 133 7.41 -0.50 -14.97
N ALA A 134 8.30 -0.29 -13.99
CA ALA A 134 9.34 -1.26 -13.62
C ALA A 134 8.76 -2.52 -12.96
N ALA A 135 7.66 -2.39 -12.21
CA ALA A 135 6.99 -3.51 -11.55
C ALA A 135 6.17 -4.40 -12.49
N LYS A 136 5.80 -3.91 -13.69
CA LYS A 136 5.07 -4.69 -14.68
C LYS A 136 6.05 -5.55 -15.50
N PRO A 137 6.08 -6.88 -15.35
CA PRO A 137 6.87 -7.71 -16.24
C PRO A 137 6.37 -7.52 -17.66
N ALA A 138 7.28 -7.30 -18.61
CA ALA A 138 6.97 -7.20 -20.02
C ALA A 138 6.25 -8.49 -20.45
N ALA A 139 4.94 -8.39 -20.63
CA ALA A 139 4.13 -9.48 -21.16
C ALA A 139 4.58 -9.75 -22.59
N GLY A 140 5.28 -10.87 -22.78
CA GLY A 140 5.40 -11.61 -24.02
C GLY A 140 5.96 -10.85 -25.23
N THR A 141 7.26 -10.97 -25.46
CA THR A 141 7.74 -11.04 -26.84
C THR A 141 7.24 -12.36 -27.44
N PRO A 142 6.36 -12.39 -28.45
CA PRO A 142 6.08 -13.64 -29.15
C PRO A 142 7.34 -14.00 -29.92
N ALA A 143 8.02 -15.06 -29.46
CA ALA A 143 9.04 -15.72 -30.25
C ALA A 143 8.43 -16.11 -31.60
N LYS A 144 8.95 -15.55 -32.69
CA LYS A 144 8.78 -16.09 -34.05
C LYS A 144 9.44 -17.47 -34.09
N GLY A 145 8.74 -18.48 -33.61
CA GLY A 145 9.07 -19.90 -33.78
C GLY A 145 8.35 -20.43 -35.00
N GLY A 146 9.13 -20.85 -36.00
CA GLY A 146 8.67 -21.32 -37.29
C GLY A 146 7.65 -22.45 -37.21
N ARG A 147 6.69 -22.35 -38.12
CA ARG A 147 5.72 -23.34 -38.52
C ARG A 147 6.44 -24.62 -39.00
N LEU A 148 6.15 -25.77 -38.37
CA LEU A 148 6.14 -27.04 -39.09
C LEU A 148 4.98 -27.90 -38.59
N ALA A 149 4.07 -28.18 -39.51
CA ALA A 149 2.96 -29.09 -39.34
C ALA A 149 3.46 -30.54 -39.44
N SER A 150 2.88 -31.44 -38.65
CA SER A 150 2.60 -32.79 -39.12
C SER A 150 1.37 -33.38 -38.46
N SER A 151 0.51 -33.84 -39.36
CA SER A 151 -0.71 -34.63 -39.15
C SER A 151 -0.38 -36.10 -38.94
N ARG A 152 -1.20 -36.80 -38.14
CA ARG A 152 -1.60 -38.22 -38.23
C ARG A 152 -2.62 -38.45 -37.09
N HIS A 153 -3.92 -38.57 -37.31
CA HIS A 153 -4.69 -39.70 -37.89
C HIS A 153 -4.55 -41.00 -37.07
N GLY A 154 -5.65 -41.45 -36.45
CA GLY A 154 -5.78 -42.75 -35.78
C GLY A 154 -6.93 -42.79 -34.76
N SER A 155 -8.06 -43.34 -35.18
CA SER A 155 -9.34 -43.45 -34.45
C SER A 155 -9.50 -44.79 -33.69
N ASN A 156 -10.56 -44.85 -32.86
CA ASN A 156 -11.28 -46.00 -32.28
C ASN A 156 -10.82 -46.43 -30.86
N GLY A 157 -11.69 -46.74 -29.89
CA GLY A 157 -13.16 -46.80 -29.83
C GLY A 157 -13.61 -47.41 -28.48
N ALA A 158 -14.79 -46.98 -28.01
CA ALA A 158 -15.78 -47.62 -27.11
C ALA A 158 -15.36 -48.40 -25.84
N ALA A 159 -15.93 -48.05 -24.66
CA ALA A 159 -17.12 -48.72 -24.09
C ALA A 159 -17.41 -48.34 -22.61
N SER A 160 -18.69 -47.99 -22.35
CA SER A 160 -19.57 -48.37 -21.23
C SER A 160 -19.21 -48.18 -19.73
N GLY A 161 -19.83 -47.13 -19.13
CA GLY A 161 -20.57 -46.97 -17.83
C GLY A 161 -20.23 -47.73 -16.52
N PRO A 162 -20.96 -47.52 -15.39
CA PRO A 162 -22.03 -46.54 -15.11
C PRO A 162 -21.86 -45.70 -13.81
N ARG A 163 -22.78 -44.73 -13.68
CA ARG A 163 -23.24 -43.93 -12.51
C ARG A 163 -23.11 -44.55 -11.11
N ILE A 164 -22.73 -43.71 -10.13
CA ILE A 164 -23.36 -43.68 -8.79
C ILE A 164 -23.58 -42.21 -8.37
N THR A 165 -24.83 -41.92 -8.03
CA THR A 165 -25.33 -40.71 -7.35
C THR A 165 -25.23 -40.91 -5.84
N THR A 166 -24.86 -39.89 -5.08
CA THR A 166 -25.30 -39.79 -3.66
C THR A 166 -25.58 -38.34 -3.29
N ILE A 167 -26.82 -38.14 -2.87
CA ILE A 167 -27.44 -36.97 -2.24
C ILE A 167 -27.05 -37.01 -0.75
N THR A 168 -26.87 -35.89 -0.03
CA THR A 168 -27.74 -35.34 1.06
C THR A 168 -26.85 -34.36 1.84
N ALA A 169 -27.09 -33.03 1.87
CA ALA A 169 -28.06 -32.20 2.59
C ALA A 169 -27.62 -31.73 4.00
N ASN A 170 -27.98 -30.46 4.27
CA ASN A 170 -28.14 -29.76 5.56
C ASN A 170 -26.85 -29.25 6.25
N GLY A 171 -26.78 -28.03 6.80
CA GLY A 171 -27.83 -27.05 7.04
C GLY A 171 -27.27 -25.66 7.40
N SER A 172 -28.15 -24.68 7.25
CA SER A 172 -28.01 -23.26 7.63
C SER A 172 -28.32 -23.03 9.12
N CYS A 173 -27.84 -21.92 9.70
CA CYS A 173 -28.29 -21.16 10.91
C CYS A 173 -27.16 -20.14 11.22
N VAL A 174 -27.18 -18.83 10.94
CA VAL A 174 -27.98 -17.66 11.40
C VAL A 174 -27.87 -17.30 12.91
N ALA A 175 -27.70 -15.99 13.13
CA ALA A 175 -27.81 -15.14 14.33
C ALA A 175 -26.55 -14.97 15.20
N ASP A 176 -25.90 -13.80 15.22
CA ASP A 176 -26.31 -12.50 15.80
C ASP A 176 -26.23 -12.46 17.34
N ARG A 177 -25.38 -11.56 17.85
CA ARG A 177 -25.46 -10.91 19.17
C ARG A 177 -24.51 -9.70 19.23
N SER A 178 -25.04 -8.56 18.84
CA SER A 178 -25.10 -7.30 19.61
C SER A 178 -24.31 -7.20 20.94
N GLY A 179 -23.65 -6.04 21.15
CA GLY A 179 -23.60 -5.38 22.47
C GLY A 179 -22.26 -4.80 22.97
N PHE A 180 -22.13 -3.47 22.89
CA PHE A 180 -21.22 -2.49 23.57
C PHE A 180 -21.06 -2.67 25.11
N PRO A 181 -20.31 -1.84 25.91
CA PRO A 181 -19.53 -0.58 25.67
C PRO A 181 -18.09 -0.61 26.26
N GLY A 182 -17.13 0.28 25.95
CA GLY A 182 -17.00 1.69 26.36
C GLY A 182 -16.35 1.87 27.76
N GLY A 183 -15.10 2.35 27.82
CA GLY A 183 -14.40 2.76 29.05
C GLY A 183 -12.98 3.32 28.80
N PRO A 184 -12.45 4.25 29.62
CA PRO A 184 -11.77 5.47 29.13
C PRO A 184 -10.24 5.48 29.25
N TRP A 185 -9.63 6.37 28.47
CA TRP A 185 -8.20 6.72 28.49
C TRP A 185 -7.96 7.92 29.42
N CYS A 186 -7.02 7.78 30.36
CA CYS A 186 -6.33 8.87 31.07
C CYS A 186 -4.95 8.39 31.55
N ARG A 187 -3.88 8.86 30.92
CA ARG A 187 -2.72 9.55 31.52
C ARG A 187 -1.69 9.90 30.46
#